data_AF-A0AA39MMV5-F1
#
_entry.id   AF-A0AA39MMV5-F1
#
_cell.length_a   1.000
_cell.length_b   1.000
_cell.length_c   1.000
_cell.angle_alpha   90.00
_cell.angle_beta   90.00
_cell.angle_gamma   90.00
#
_symmetry.space_group_name_H-M   'P 1'
#
loop_
_entity.id
_entity.type
_entity.pdbx_description
1 polymer ?
#
loop_
_entity_poly.entity_id
_entity_poly.type
_entity_poly.pdbx_seq_one_letter_code
_entity_poly.pdbx_strand_id
1 'polypeptide(L)'
;SSLQPCYGLLRYCPTNYKSDRLEFTTYQALCRNFLTLQCGHAALLAGSILGCISKDFILDDEVYPGPSNDVFKTGLSFVADAESAPTFWDDALTDDEINLLCGVYKVDTGKCL
;
A
#
# COMPACT_ATOMS: atom_id res chain seq x y z
N SER A 1 11.68 10.56 -17.39
CA SER A 1 11.98 9.24 -16.82
C SER A 1 11.72 9.30 -15.32
N SER A 2 10.50 8.99 -14.88
CA SER A 2 10.13 8.96 -13.46
C SER A 2 10.40 7.56 -12.92
N LEU A 3 11.32 7.46 -11.95
CA LEU A 3 11.50 6.26 -11.14
C LEU A 3 10.19 6.02 -10.39
N GLN A 4 9.42 5.01 -10.80
CA GLN A 4 8.37 4.47 -9.94
C GLN A 4 9.07 3.87 -8.70
N PRO A 5 8.67 4.24 -7.47
CA PRO A 5 9.18 3.56 -6.29
C PRO A 5 8.66 2.12 -6.34
N CYS A 6 9.53 1.19 -6.74
CA CYS A 6 9.26 -0.23 -6.61
C CYS A 6 9.24 -0.55 -5.10
N TYR A 7 8.07 -0.58 -4.48
CA TYR A 7 7.92 -0.99 -3.07
C TYR A 7 8.17 -2.50 -2.86
N GLY A 8 8.48 -3.25 -3.92
CA GLY A 8 8.56 -4.72 -3.99
C GLY A 8 9.77 -5.40 -3.32
N LEU A 9 10.43 -4.76 -2.35
CA LEU A 9 11.48 -5.41 -1.58
C LEU A 9 11.26 -5.18 -0.08
N LEU A 10 10.63 -6.17 0.56
CA LEU A 10 10.60 -6.26 2.02
C LEU A 10 12.03 -6.22 2.56
N ARG A 11 12.24 -5.39 3.58
CA ARG A 11 13.52 -5.26 4.24
C ARG A 11 13.97 -6.62 4.78
N TYR A 12 15.22 -7.01 4.49
CA TYR A 12 15.85 -8.18 5.11
C TYR A 12 16.49 -7.79 6.44
N CYS A 13 16.19 -8.57 7.48
CA CYS A 13 16.62 -8.37 8.85
C CYS A 13 17.29 -9.64 9.39
N PRO A 14 18.31 -9.52 10.25
CA PRO A 14 18.95 -10.67 10.90
C PRO A 14 18.03 -11.37 11.92
N THR A 15 18.35 -12.62 12.29
CA THR A 15 17.50 -13.50 13.14
C THR A 15 17.18 -12.93 14.53
N ASN A 16 18.02 -12.04 15.07
CA ASN A 16 17.83 -11.38 16.37
C ASN A 16 17.49 -9.89 16.23
N TYR A 17 16.95 -9.49 15.07
CA TYR A 17 16.60 -8.11 14.80
C TYR A 17 15.57 -7.59 15.81
N LYS A 18 15.87 -6.43 16.39
CA LYS A 18 14.93 -5.65 17.20
C LYS A 18 14.73 -4.32 16.51
N SER A 19 13.50 -4.04 16.12
CA SER A 19 13.15 -2.74 15.56
C SER A 19 13.46 -1.64 16.58
N ASP A 20 14.13 -0.59 16.12
CA ASP A 20 14.39 0.60 16.92
C ASP A 20 13.43 1.76 16.58
N ARG A 21 13.57 2.86 17.32
CA ARG A 21 12.72 4.05 17.14
C ARG A 21 12.98 4.77 15.81
N LEU A 22 14.21 4.74 15.30
CA LEU A 22 14.58 5.39 14.04
C LEU A 22 13.93 4.65 12.87
N GLU A 23 13.94 3.32 12.93
CA GLU A 23 13.33 2.45 11.93
C GLU A 23 11.81 2.60 11.93
N PHE A 24 11.19 2.70 13.10
CA PHE A 24 9.76 2.99 13.19
C PHE A 24 9.42 4.36 12.58
N THR A 25 10.23 5.39 12.84
CA THR A 25 10.05 6.71 12.24
C THR A 25 10.20 6.67 10.71
N THR A 26 11.14 5.85 10.22
CA THR A 26 11.35 5.64 8.78
C THR A 26 10.15 4.93 8.14
N TYR A 27 9.63 3.88 8.80
CA TYR A 27 8.40 3.20 8.39
C TYR A 27 7.22 4.18 8.31
N GLN A 28 7.02 5.03 9.32
CA GLN A 28 5.95 6.03 9.31
C GLN A 28 6.08 7.01 8.15
N ALA A 29 7.30 7.45 7.82
CA ALA A 29 7.53 8.32 6.67
C ALA A 29 7.22 7.62 5.34
N LEU A 30 7.55 6.33 5.21
CA LEU A 30 7.22 5.53 4.03
C LEU A 30 5.71 5.36 3.88
N CYS A 31 5.00 5.00 4.96
CA CYS A 31 3.53 4.90 4.94
C CYS A 31 2.89 6.22 4.54
N ARG A 32 3.33 7.34 5.13
CA ARG A 32 2.80 8.66 4.79
C ARG A 32 3.02 9.00 3.31
N ASN A 33 4.23 8.80 2.79
CA ASN A 33 4.52 9.07 1.39
C ASN A 33 3.70 8.17 0.47
N PHE A 34 3.58 6.88 0.78
CA PHE A 34 2.79 5.94 0.00
C PHE A 34 1.31 6.31 -0.05
N LEU A 35 0.73 6.56 1.13
CA LEU A 35 -0.70 6.84 1.30
C LEU A 35 -1.13 8.20 0.74
N THR A 36 -0.24 9.20 0.72
CA THR A 36 -0.55 10.54 0.19
C THR A 36 -0.42 10.65 -1.34
N LEU A 37 0.23 9.70 -2.02
CA LEU A 37 0.55 9.81 -3.44
C LEU A 37 -0.47 9.15 -4.38
N GLN A 38 -0.95 7.94 -4.07
CA GLN A 38 -1.66 7.13 -5.08
C GLN A 38 -2.69 6.14 -4.53
N CYS A 39 -2.39 5.44 -3.43
CA CYS A 39 -3.18 4.27 -3.02
C CYS A 39 -3.92 4.46 -1.69
N GLY A 40 -3.88 5.68 -1.14
CA GLY A 40 -4.51 6.00 0.14
C GLY A 40 -6.01 5.73 0.16
N HIS A 41 -6.70 6.01 -0.94
CA HIS A 41 -8.11 5.71 -1.11
C HIS A 41 -8.38 4.21 -1.11
N ALA A 42 -7.63 3.44 -1.90
CA ALA A 42 -7.73 1.97 -1.92
C ALA A 42 -7.44 1.36 -0.54
N ALA A 43 -6.43 1.87 0.18
CA ALA A 43 -6.08 1.41 1.52
C ALA A 43 -7.16 1.75 2.57
N LEU A 44 -7.79 2.92 2.46
CA LEU A 44 -8.91 3.30 3.30
C LEU A 44 -10.14 2.42 3.03
N LEU A 45 -10.48 2.21 1.74
CA LEU A 45 -11.63 1.42 1.30
C LEU A 45 -11.45 -0.09 1.54
N ALA A 46 -10.23 -0.60 1.51
CA ALA A 46 -9.92 -1.98 1.91
C ALA A 46 -10.37 -2.26 3.36
N GLY A 47 -10.51 -1.21 4.18
CA GLY A 47 -10.90 -1.32 5.57
C GLY A 47 -9.89 -2.14 6.38
N SER A 48 -10.36 -2.84 7.41
CA SER A 48 -9.51 -3.67 8.27
C SER A 48 -8.32 -2.90 8.88
N ILE A 49 -7.19 -3.58 9.12
CA ILE A 49 -5.97 -2.95 9.63
C ILE A 49 -5.43 -1.88 8.66
N LEU A 50 -5.58 -2.09 7.34
CA LEU A 50 -5.10 -1.14 6.33
C LEU A 50 -5.86 0.19 6.42
N GLY A 51 -7.18 0.14 6.62
CA GLY A 51 -8.01 1.32 6.82
C GLY A 51 -7.72 2.03 8.15
N CYS A 52 -7.45 1.27 9.22
CA CYS A 52 -7.00 1.86 10.49
C CYS A 52 -5.68 2.60 10.34
N ILE A 53 -4.68 1.97 9.72
CA ILE A 53 -3.38 2.59 9.44
C ILE A 53 -3.56 3.81 8.55
N SER A 54 -4.38 3.72 7.51
CA SER A 54 -4.61 4.83 6.57
C SER A 54 -5.16 6.08 7.27
N LYS A 55 -6.08 5.91 8.22
CA LYS A 55 -6.65 7.02 9.02
C LYS A 55 -5.62 7.74 9.89
N ASP A 56 -4.53 7.09 10.26
CA ASP A 56 -3.46 7.74 11.03
C ASP A 56 -2.59 8.66 10.16
N PHE A 57 -2.64 8.52 8.83
CA PHE A 57 -1.76 9.24 7.90
C PHE A 57 -2.48 10.17 6.92
N ILE A 58 -3.75 9.90 6.60
CA ILE A 58 -4.54 10.68 5.64
C ILE A 58 -5.72 11.33 6.35
N LEU A 59 -5.98 12.61 6.05
CA LEU A 59 -7.21 13.28 6.46
C LEU A 59 -8.35 12.88 5.51
N ASP A 60 -9.58 12.73 6.01
CA ASP A 60 -10.74 12.34 5.20
C ASP A 60 -10.85 13.17 3.90
N ASP A 61 -10.52 14.46 3.96
CA ASP A 61 -10.61 15.40 2.84
C ASP A 61 -9.60 15.13 1.69
N GLU A 62 -8.48 14.45 1.95
CA GLU A 62 -7.44 14.16 0.95
C GLU A 62 -7.74 12.89 0.13
N VAL A 63 -8.74 12.11 0.52
CA VAL A 63 -9.08 10.81 -0.09
C VAL A 63 -10.12 10.91 -1.21
N TYR A 64 -10.78 12.06 -1.34
CA TYR A 64 -11.87 12.26 -2.30
C TYR A 64 -11.52 12.63 -3.77
N PRO A 65 -10.27 12.86 -4.23
CA PRO A 65 -10.06 13.22 -5.63
C PRO A 65 -10.33 12.07 -6.64
N GLY A 66 -10.76 10.89 -6.17
CA GLY A 66 -11.07 9.74 -7.01
C GLY A 66 -9.84 8.88 -7.30
N PRO A 67 -9.98 7.85 -8.16
CA PRO A 67 -8.89 6.94 -8.46
C PRO A 67 -7.71 7.66 -9.13
N SER A 68 -6.51 7.13 -8.90
CA SER A 68 -5.27 7.68 -9.40
C SER A 68 -5.18 7.61 -10.92
N ASN A 69 -4.27 8.41 -11.50
CA ASN A 69 -3.98 8.34 -12.93
C ASN A 69 -3.42 6.98 -13.39
N ASP A 70 -2.95 6.14 -12.48
CA ASP A 70 -2.41 4.81 -12.78
C ASP A 70 -3.46 3.69 -12.63
N VAL A 71 -4.72 4.02 -12.32
CA VAL A 71 -5.83 3.06 -12.17
C VAL A 71 -6.00 2.14 -13.38
N PHE A 72 -5.69 2.62 -14.59
CA PHE A 72 -5.77 1.82 -15.83
C PHE A 72 -4.61 0.82 -15.99
N LYS A 73 -3.55 0.91 -15.19
CA LYS A 73 -2.39 0.02 -15.22
C LYS A 73 -2.42 -1.01 -14.10
N THR A 74 -2.80 -0.58 -12.90
CA THR A 74 -2.66 -1.37 -11.66
C THR A 74 -3.95 -1.51 -10.87
N GLY A 75 -5.01 -0.80 -11.26
CA GLY A 75 -6.31 -0.85 -10.60
C GLY A 75 -7.15 -2.07 -10.96
N LEU A 76 -8.28 -2.20 -10.28
CA LEU A 76 -9.30 -3.21 -10.54
C LEU A 76 -10.42 -2.60 -11.38
N SER A 77 -10.96 -3.40 -12.30
CA SER A 77 -12.17 -3.05 -13.03
C SER A 77 -13.37 -3.84 -12.52
N PHE A 78 -14.50 -3.15 -12.39
CA PHE A 78 -15.78 -3.72 -12.02
C PHE A 78 -16.73 -3.58 -13.20
N VAL A 79 -17.15 -4.70 -13.78
CA VAL A 79 -18.16 -4.75 -14.84
C VAL A 79 -19.49 -5.07 -14.17
N ALA A 80 -20.49 -4.21 -14.35
CA ALA A 80 -21.84 -4.53 -13.90
C ALA A 80 -22.50 -5.53 -14.86
N ASP A 81 -23.32 -6.45 -14.31
CA ASP A 81 -23.85 -7.65 -14.99
C ASP A 81 -24.83 -7.39 -16.17
N ALA A 82 -25.02 -6.14 -16.61
CA ALA A 82 -25.87 -5.83 -17.76
C ALA A 82 -25.04 -5.67 -19.05
N GLU A 83 -25.55 -6.16 -20.18
CA GLU A 83 -24.85 -6.20 -21.48
C GLU A 83 -24.37 -4.84 -22.05
N SER A 84 -24.70 -3.74 -21.38
CA SER A 84 -24.23 -2.39 -21.73
C SER A 84 -23.87 -1.55 -20.51
N ALA A 85 -23.55 -2.20 -19.39
CA ALA A 85 -23.22 -1.47 -18.16
C ALA A 85 -21.83 -0.81 -18.26
N PRO A 86 -21.67 0.39 -17.68
CA PRO A 86 -20.37 1.03 -17.59
C PRO A 86 -19.40 0.18 -16.76
N THR A 87 -18.14 0.13 -17.19
CA THR A 87 -17.03 -0.44 -16.41
C THR A 87 -16.48 0.63 -15.47
N PHE A 88 -16.45 0.33 -14.18
CA PHE A 88 -15.85 1.19 -13.16
C PHE A 88 -14.41 0.76 -12.91
N TRP A 89 -13.55 1.70 -12.58
CA TRP A 89 -12.14 1.46 -12.27
C TRP A 89 -11.83 2.07 -10.91
N ASP A 90 -11.14 1.32 -10.07
CA ASP A 90 -10.65 1.81 -8.78
C ASP A 90 -9.22 1.33 -8.53
N ASP A 91 -8.46 2.07 -7.72
CA ASP A 91 -7.10 1.66 -7.37
C ASP A 91 -7.15 0.38 -6.52
N ALA A 92 -6.12 -0.44 -6.65
CA ALA A 92 -5.98 -1.66 -5.86
C ALA A 92 -4.58 -1.75 -5.29
N LEU A 93 -4.48 -2.23 -4.06
CA LEU A 93 -3.20 -2.50 -3.43
C LEU A 93 -2.67 -3.87 -3.90
N THR A 94 -1.41 -3.88 -4.29
CA THR A 94 -0.63 -5.10 -4.51
C THR A 94 -0.20 -5.72 -3.18
N ASP A 95 0.14 -7.01 -3.20
CA ASP A 95 0.62 -7.72 -2.00
C ASP A 95 1.84 -7.04 -1.36
N ASP A 96 2.74 -6.47 -2.17
CA ASP A 96 3.92 -5.77 -1.69
C ASP A 96 3.57 -4.46 -0.96
N GLU A 97 2.57 -3.74 -1.44
CA GLU A 97 2.06 -2.52 -0.81
C GLU A 97 1.29 -2.84 0.48
N ILE A 98 0.53 -3.92 0.49
CA ILE A 98 -0.11 -4.45 1.71
C ILE A 98 0.96 -4.82 2.73
N ASN A 99 2.03 -5.51 2.32
CA ASN A 99 3.12 -5.89 3.20
C ASN A 99 3.89 -4.66 3.73
N LEU A 100 4.11 -3.64 2.90
CA LEU A 100 4.69 -2.36 3.31
C LEU A 100 3.82 -1.71 4.40
N LEU A 101 2.51 -1.56 4.16
CA LEU A 101 1.58 -0.97 5.10
C LEU A 101 1.47 -1.78 6.40
N CYS A 102 1.56 -3.11 6.32
CA CYS A 102 1.56 -3.98 7.50
C CYS A 102 2.91 -3.98 8.24
N GLY A 103 3.93 -3.25 7.75
CA GLY A 103 5.26 -3.22 8.35
C GLY A 103 6.00 -4.56 8.29
N VAL A 104 5.70 -5.39 7.28
CA VAL A 104 6.28 -6.72 7.13
C VAL A 104 7.75 -6.61 6.69
N TYR A 105 8.61 -7.43 7.28
CA TYR A 105 10.01 -7.57 6.92
C TYR A 105 10.40 -9.05 6.90
N LYS A 106 11.43 -9.38 6.12
CA LYS A 106 11.95 -10.74 6.01
C LYS A 106 13.04 -10.94 7.05
N VAL A 107 12.97 -12.04 7.82
CA VAL A 107 14.00 -12.42 8.77
C VAL A 107 14.78 -13.60 8.21
N ASP A 108 16.11 -13.49 8.16
CA ASP A 108 16.95 -14.64 7.86
C ASP A 108 16.86 -15.65 9.01
N THR A 109 16.34 -16.85 8.72
CA THR A 109 16.19 -17.92 9.71
C THR A 109 17.38 -18.89 9.71
N GLY A 110 18.40 -18.66 8.89
CA GLY A 110 19.61 -19.46 8.85
C GLY A 110 19.41 -20.92 8.40
N LYS A 111 18.19 -21.31 8.00
CA LYS A 111 17.89 -22.63 7.46
C LYS A 111 18.21 -22.67 5.97
N CYS A 112 19.49 -22.74 5.65
CA CYS A 112 19.90 -23.43 4.43
C CYS A 112 19.70 -24.94 4.69
N LEU A 113 18.78 -25.57 3.95
CA LEU A 113 18.78 -27.03 3.78
C LEU A 113 19.89 -27.42 2.81
#